data_AF-A0A845Z5U7-F1
#
_entry.id   AF-A0A845Z5U7-F1
#
_cell.length_a   1.000
_cell.length_b   1.000
_cell.length_c   1.000
_cell.angle_alpha   90.00
_cell.angle_beta   90.00
_cell.angle_gamma   90.00
#
_symmetry.space_group_name_H-M   'P 1'
#
loop_
_entity.id
_entity.type
_entity.pdbx_description
1 polymer ?
#
loop_
_entity_poly.entity_id
_entity_poly.type
_entity_poly.pdbx_seq_one_letter_code
_entity_poly.pdbx_strand_id
1 'polypeptide(L)'
;MVEYSLTLTNKNTNQISRYILDLEQYYEDRPASFFTPIVCNKIRNELQSQGGFHINDMYLQIIIKTWIQDIKEGYRDSNIVLDLPKINHRNINNLKESGNQEIPQLIYPDLSDIEPKIGALPPLDFS
;
A
#
# COMPACT_ATOMS: atom_id res chain seq x y z
N MET A 1 24.05 -24.21 -12.67
CA MET A 1 22.83 -23.45 -12.33
C MET A 1 22.16 -24.20 -11.20
N VAL A 2 21.93 -23.53 -10.07
CA VAL A 2 21.35 -24.12 -8.86
C VAL A 2 20.07 -23.37 -8.55
N GLU A 3 19.01 -24.11 -8.25
CA GLU A 3 17.71 -23.53 -7.88
C GLU A 3 17.72 -23.09 -6.41
N TYR A 4 17.28 -21.86 -6.18
CA TYR A 4 17.04 -21.26 -4.86
C TYR A 4 15.58 -20.89 -4.74
N SER A 5 15.01 -21.06 -3.55
CA SER A 5 13.62 -20.73 -3.28
C SER A 5 13.49 -19.82 -2.06
N LEU A 6 12.66 -18.79 -2.22
CA LEU A 6 12.28 -17.87 -1.15
C LEU A 6 10.80 -18.05 -0.86
N THR A 7 10.47 -18.43 0.36
CA THR A 7 9.11 -18.45 0.89
C THR A 7 8.91 -17.23 1.79
N LEU A 8 7.91 -16.41 1.48
CA LEU A 8 7.53 -15.23 2.26
C LEU A 8 6.18 -15.49 2.92
N THR A 9 6.16 -15.52 4.26
CA THR A 9 4.94 -15.70 5.05
C THR A 9 4.53 -14.38 5.71
N ASN A 10 3.29 -13.97 5.49
CA ASN A 10 2.70 -12.82 6.19
C ASN A 10 2.11 -13.27 7.54
N LYS A 11 2.67 -12.78 8.65
CA LYS A 11 2.22 -13.11 10.02
C LYS A 11 0.75 -12.77 10.30
N ASN A 12 0.24 -11.71 9.70
CA ASN A 12 -1.13 -11.23 10.01
C ASN A 12 -2.21 -12.01 9.27
N THR A 13 -1.87 -12.59 8.12
CA THR A 13 -2.85 -13.17 7.20
C THR A 13 -2.61 -14.65 6.96
N ASN A 14 -1.48 -15.18 7.42
CA ASN A 14 -0.96 -16.51 7.07
C ASN A 14 -0.89 -16.74 5.55
N GLN A 15 -0.87 -15.68 4.75
CA GLN A 15 -0.65 -15.77 3.31
C GLN A 15 0.82 -16.07 3.05
N ILE A 16 1.05 -16.94 2.08
CA ILE A 16 2.37 -17.42 1.70
C ILE A 16 2.57 -17.14 0.22
N SER A 17 3.70 -16.53 -0.12
CA SER A 17 4.18 -16.36 -1.49
C SER A 17 5.51 -17.08 -1.65
N ARG A 18 5.79 -17.58 -2.85
CA ARG A 18 7.06 -18.24 -3.16
C ARG A 18 7.67 -17.68 -4.44
N TYR A 19 8.97 -17.44 -4.41
CA TYR A 19 9.75 -17.03 -5.57
C TYR A 19 10.88 -18.06 -5.79
N ILE A 20 11.05 -18.49 -7.04
CA ILE A 20 12.10 -19.43 -7.44
C ILE A 20 13.12 -18.67 -8.29
N LEU A 21 14.40 -18.91 -8.00
CA LEU A 21 15.51 -18.28 -8.65
C LEU A 21 16.55 -19.33 -9.02
N ASP A 22 16.80 -19.47 -10.31
CA ASP A 22 17.95 -20.20 -10.78
C ASP A 22 19.19 -19.30 -10.80
N LEU A 23 20.15 -19.60 -9.95
CA LEU A 23 21.37 -18.81 -9.80
C LEU A 23 22.54 -19.50 -10.51
N GLU A 24 23.31 -18.73 -11.27
CA GLU A 24 24.59 -19.19 -11.81
C GLU A 24 25.67 -19.14 -10.73
N GLN A 25 26.66 -20.03 -10.83
CA GLN A 25 27.74 -20.16 -9.84
C GLN A 25 28.48 -18.84 -9.59
N TYR A 26 28.67 -18.03 -10.63
CA TYR A 26 29.27 -16.70 -10.50
C TYR A 26 28.51 -15.78 -9.51
N TYR A 27 27.17 -15.84 -9.54
CA TYR A 27 26.33 -15.07 -8.64
C TYR A 27 26.17 -15.72 -7.27
N GLU A 28 26.33 -17.03 -7.16
CA GLU A 28 26.33 -17.75 -5.87
C GLU A 28 27.47 -17.28 -4.96
N ASP A 29 28.67 -17.06 -5.52
CA ASP A 29 29.82 -16.50 -4.78
C ASP A 29 29.63 -15.02 -4.40
N ARG A 30 28.76 -14.31 -5.14
CA ARG A 30 28.54 -12.85 -5.01
C ARG A 30 27.07 -12.47 -5.17
N PRO A 31 26.18 -12.93 -4.28
CA PRO A 31 24.73 -12.82 -4.47
C PRO A 31 24.26 -11.37 -4.57
N ALA A 32 24.90 -10.45 -3.84
CA ALA A 32 24.58 -9.02 -3.91
C ALA A 32 24.70 -8.41 -5.31
N SER A 33 25.53 -8.98 -6.20
CA SER A 33 25.68 -8.51 -7.58
C SER A 33 24.50 -8.90 -8.48
N PHE A 34 23.75 -9.95 -8.12
CA PHE A 34 22.56 -10.39 -8.83
C PHE A 34 21.33 -9.51 -8.51
N PHE A 35 21.19 -9.12 -7.24
CA PHE A 35 20.03 -8.36 -6.73
C PHE A 35 20.10 -6.87 -7.07
N THR A 36 20.08 -6.57 -8.37
CA THR A 36 19.96 -5.21 -8.90
C THR A 36 18.57 -4.61 -8.61
N PRO A 37 18.39 -3.28 -8.67
CA PRO A 37 17.07 -2.65 -8.46
C PRO A 37 15.96 -3.21 -9.36
N ILE A 38 16.29 -3.57 -10.60
CA ILE A 38 15.35 -4.14 -11.57
C ILE A 38 14.89 -5.53 -11.10
N VAL A 39 15.83 -6.39 -10.70
CA VAL A 39 15.56 -7.74 -10.19
C VAL A 39 14.76 -7.66 -8.89
N CYS A 40 15.16 -6.81 -7.96
CA CYS A 40 14.46 -6.59 -6.70
C CYS A 40 13.00 -6.13 -6.91
N ASN A 41 12.75 -5.25 -7.88
CA ASN A 41 11.40 -4.83 -8.25
C ASN A 41 10.59 -5.98 -8.87
N LYS A 42 11.21 -6.83 -9.69
CA LYS A 42 10.55 -8.03 -10.23
C LYS A 42 10.13 -8.98 -9.11
N ILE A 43 11.05 -9.29 -8.18
CA ILE A 43 10.79 -10.12 -6.99
C ILE A 43 9.63 -9.52 -6.18
N ARG A 44 9.65 -8.21 -5.92
CA ARG A 44 8.55 -7.51 -5.24
C ARG A 44 7.22 -7.78 -5.93
N ASN A 45 7.13 -7.52 -7.22
CA ASN A 45 5.87 -7.63 -7.96
C ASN A 45 5.31 -9.05 -7.95
N GLU A 46 6.18 -10.05 -8.07
CA GLU A 46 5.79 -11.46 -8.06
C GLU A 46 5.34 -11.94 -6.68
N LEU A 47 6.05 -11.55 -5.61
CA LEU A 47 5.64 -11.89 -4.24
C LEU A 47 4.31 -11.22 -3.87
N GLN A 48 4.11 -9.97 -4.28
CA GLN A 48 2.86 -9.23 -4.03
C GLN A 48 1.68 -9.80 -4.81
N SER A 49 1.87 -10.22 -6.07
CA SER A 49 0.79 -10.74 -6.91
C SER A 49 0.25 -12.08 -6.40
N GLN A 50 1.11 -12.91 -5.81
CA GLN A 50 0.72 -14.17 -5.18
C GLN A 50 0.10 -13.96 -3.79
N GLY A 51 0.65 -13.01 -3.03
CA GLY A 51 0.41 -12.90 -1.59
C GLY A 51 -0.73 -11.99 -1.16
N GLY A 52 -1.16 -11.05 -2.02
CA GLY A 52 -2.21 -10.09 -1.65
C GLY A 52 -1.79 -9.09 -0.54
N PHE A 53 -0.49 -8.93 -0.30
CA PHE A 53 0.09 -8.02 0.69
C PHE A 53 1.08 -7.04 0.05
N HIS A 54 1.26 -5.87 0.65
CA HIS A 54 2.08 -4.79 0.09
C HIS A 54 3.49 -4.84 0.66
N ILE A 55 4.49 -4.82 -0.22
CA ILE A 55 5.92 -4.81 0.10
C ILE A 55 6.48 -3.44 -0.30
N ASN A 56 6.64 -2.54 0.66
CA ASN A 56 7.31 -1.26 0.46
C ASN A 56 8.85 -1.43 0.34
N ASP A 57 9.57 -0.33 0.12
CA ASP A 57 11.03 -0.35 -0.03
C ASP A 57 11.75 -0.91 1.22
N MET A 58 11.29 -0.54 2.42
CA MET A 58 11.88 -1.02 3.66
C MET A 58 11.77 -2.54 3.79
N TYR A 59 10.57 -3.10 3.58
CA TYR A 59 10.37 -4.55 3.64
C TYR A 59 11.10 -5.29 2.53
N LEU A 60 11.14 -4.73 1.32
CA LEU A 60 11.92 -5.33 0.23
C LEU A 60 13.41 -5.41 0.61
N GLN A 61 13.97 -4.35 1.18
CA GLN A 61 15.37 -4.35 1.62
C GLN A 61 15.64 -5.42 2.68
N ILE A 62 14.71 -5.62 3.63
CA ILE A 62 14.83 -6.69 4.63
C ILE A 62 14.83 -8.06 3.95
N ILE A 63 13.83 -8.33 3.11
CA ILE A 63 13.67 -9.61 2.39
C ILE A 63 14.94 -9.93 1.59
N ILE A 64 15.43 -8.99 0.78
CA ILE A 64 16.59 -9.20 -0.08
C ILE A 64 17.88 -9.36 0.73
N LYS A 65 18.09 -8.57 1.78
CA LYS A 65 19.29 -8.70 2.64
C LYS A 65 19.32 -10.05 3.34
N THR A 66 18.20 -10.49 3.90
CA THR A 66 18.09 -11.80 4.54
C THR A 66 18.32 -12.90 3.51
N TRP A 67 17.70 -12.83 2.33
CA TRP A 67 17.88 -13.88 1.33
C TRP A 67 19.31 -13.93 0.77
N ILE A 68 19.96 -12.78 0.58
CA ILE A 68 21.40 -12.71 0.24
C ILE A 68 22.24 -13.40 1.31
N GLN A 69 21.94 -13.17 2.59
CA GLN A 69 22.68 -13.77 3.70
C GLN A 69 22.49 -15.28 3.70
N ASP A 70 21.26 -15.75 3.51
CA ASP A 70 20.95 -17.17 3.44
C ASP A 70 21.69 -17.87 2.30
N ILE A 71 21.75 -17.25 1.12
CA ILE A 71 22.51 -17.76 -0.04
C ILE A 71 24.01 -17.86 0.30
N LYS A 72 24.58 -16.84 0.97
CA LYS A 72 25.99 -16.86 1.42
C LYS A 72 26.29 -17.97 2.43
N GLU A 73 25.30 -18.32 3.24
CA GLU A 73 25.40 -19.42 4.21
C GLU A 73 25.14 -20.80 3.56
N GLY A 74 24.77 -20.82 2.27
CA GLY A 74 24.54 -22.03 1.51
C GLY A 74 23.11 -22.57 1.59
N TYR A 75 22.17 -21.83 2.16
CA TYR A 75 20.76 -22.22 2.17
C TYR A 75 20.16 -22.04 0.78
N ARG A 76 19.59 -23.13 0.26
CA ARG A 76 18.85 -23.13 -1.01
C ARG A 76 17.40 -22.75 -0.82
N ASP A 77 16.85 -23.05 0.35
CA ASP A 77 15.47 -22.75 0.71
C ASP A 77 15.46 -21.77 1.89
N SER A 78 14.94 -20.57 1.64
CA SER A 78 14.78 -19.51 2.63
C SER A 78 13.32 -19.35 3.02
N ASN A 79 13.05 -19.23 4.31
CA ASN A 79 11.73 -18.88 4.81
C ASN A 79 11.80 -17.58 5.61
N ILE A 80 11.19 -16.52 5.07
CA ILE A 80 11.14 -15.20 5.68
C ILE A 80 9.72 -14.95 6.16
N VAL A 81 9.58 -14.63 7.45
CA VAL A 81 8.28 -14.38 8.08
C VAL A 81 8.20 -12.92 8.52
N LEU A 82 7.34 -12.14 7.88
CA LEU A 82 7.19 -10.70 8.12
C LEU A 82 5.74 -10.32 8.45
N ASP A 83 5.62 -9.23 9.20
CA ASP A 83 4.34 -8.55 9.41
C ASP A 83 4.14 -7.56 8.25
N LEU A 84 3.36 -7.97 7.24
CA LEU A 84 3.15 -7.15 6.04
C LEU A 84 1.73 -6.59 6.01
N PRO A 85 1.56 -5.29 5.67
CA PRO A 85 0.24 -4.70 5.51
C PRO A 85 -0.48 -5.37 4.33
N LYS A 86 -1.79 -5.62 4.48
CA LYS A 86 -2.63 -6.08 3.37
C LYS A 86 -2.60 -5.07 2.24
N ILE A 87 -2.65 -5.53 0.98
CA ILE A 87 -2.96 -4.63 -0.13
C ILE A 87 -4.41 -4.21 0.08
N ASN A 88 -4.61 -3.01 0.60
CA ASN A 88 -5.89 -2.37 0.45
C ASN A 88 -6.08 -2.19 -1.07
N HIS A 89 -7.09 -2.85 -1.65
CA HIS A 89 -7.56 -2.58 -3.02
C HIS A 89 -7.99 -1.12 -3.24
N ARG A 90 -7.86 -0.29 -2.20
CA ARG A 90 -7.88 1.15 -2.19
C ARG A 90 -6.67 1.76 -2.91
N ASN A 91 -6.58 1.46 -4.20
CA ASN A 91 -6.42 2.52 -5.20
C ASN A 91 -7.66 3.46 -5.15
N ILE A 92 -8.09 3.93 -3.96
CA ILE A 92 -9.16 4.94 -3.83
C ILE A 92 -8.70 6.22 -4.52
N ASN A 93 -7.41 6.50 -4.51
CA ASN A 93 -6.85 7.64 -5.22
C ASN A 93 -7.02 7.55 -6.75
N ASN A 94 -7.33 6.37 -7.29
CA ASN A 94 -7.64 6.14 -8.70
C ASN A 94 -9.13 5.82 -8.95
N LEU A 95 -9.98 5.81 -7.92
CA LEU A 95 -11.43 5.83 -8.11
C LEU A 95 -11.81 7.24 -8.59
N LYS A 96 -11.78 7.45 -9.92
CA LYS A 96 -12.52 8.56 -10.52
C LYS A 96 -14.00 8.28 -10.29
N GLU A 97 -14.54 8.85 -9.21
CA GLU A 97 -15.97 8.90 -9.00
C GLU A 97 -16.60 9.64 -10.19
N SER A 98 -17.40 8.94 -10.99
CA SER A 98 -18.10 9.50 -12.15
C SER A 98 -19.36 10.27 -11.76
N GLY A 99 -19.54 10.54 -10.47
CA GLY A 99 -20.61 11.41 -9.98
C GLY A 99 -20.37 12.86 -10.38
N ASN A 100 -21.44 13.67 -10.34
CA ASN A 100 -21.29 15.10 -10.54
C ASN A 100 -20.54 15.69 -9.34
N GLN A 101 -19.24 15.96 -9.51
CA GLN A 101 -18.39 16.59 -8.50
C GLN A 101 -18.39 18.13 -8.61
N GLU A 102 -19.23 18.70 -9.48
CA GLU A 102 -19.40 20.14 -9.54
C GLU A 102 -19.97 20.65 -8.22
N ILE A 103 -19.31 21.65 -7.63
CA ILE A 103 -19.86 22.39 -6.50
C ILE A 103 -21.15 23.05 -7.01
N PRO A 104 -22.33 22.74 -6.45
CA PRO A 104 -23.57 23.35 -6.92
C PRO A 104 -23.47 24.86 -6.77
N GLN A 105 -23.98 25.59 -7.75
CA GLN A 105 -23.98 27.05 -7.70
C GLN A 105 -24.66 27.52 -6.41
N LEU A 106 -24.02 28.45 -5.72
CA LEU A 106 -24.56 29.03 -4.51
C LEU A 106 -25.79 29.87 -4.89
N ILE A 107 -26.99 29.35 -4.64
CA ILE A 107 -28.23 30.09 -4.84
C ILE A 107 -28.45 30.92 -3.57
N TYR A 108 -28.32 32.24 -3.68
CA TYR A 108 -28.73 33.13 -2.60
C TYR A 108 -30.25 33.14 -2.52
N PRO A 109 -30.83 32.99 -1.32
CA PRO A 109 -32.27 33.13 -1.16
C PRO A 109 -32.68 34.55 -1.55
N ASP A 110 -33.78 34.66 -2.30
CA ASP A 110 -34.41 35.95 -2.53
C ASP A 110 -35.06 36.41 -1.22
N LEU A 111 -34.60 37.54 -0.70
CA LEU A 111 -35.09 38.14 0.54
C LEU A 111 -36.03 39.32 0.26
N SER A 112 -36.36 39.61 -1.00
CA SER A 112 -37.17 40.78 -1.37
C SER A 112 -38.58 40.78 -0.75
N ASP A 113 -39.15 39.62 -0.46
CA ASP A 113 -40.45 39.48 0.21
C ASP A 113 -40.35 39.33 1.75
N ILE A 114 -39.15 39.48 2.32
CA ILE A 114 -38.93 39.38 3.76
C ILE A 114 -38.88 40.77 4.36
N GLU A 115 -40.04 41.27 4.74
CA GLU A 115 -40.15 42.46 5.59
C GLU A 115 -40.40 42.05 7.06
N PRO A 116 -39.74 42.71 8.04
CA PRO A 116 -40.11 42.53 9.43
C PRO A 116 -41.51 43.09 9.64
N LYS A 117 -42.51 42.21 9.82
CA LYS A 117 -43.80 42.63 10.37
C LYS A 117 -43.57 43.05 11.81
N ILE A 118 -43.37 44.36 12.01
CA ILE A 118 -43.31 45.14 13.26
C ILE A 118 -42.99 44.32 14.52
N GLY A 119 -41.83 44.60 15.13
CA GLY A 119 -41.52 44.11 16.47
C GLY A 119 -42.61 44.51 17.46
N ALA A 120 -43.30 43.52 18.04
CA ALA A 120 -44.18 43.73 19.17
C ALA A 120 -43.31 44.07 20.39
N LEU A 121 -42.89 45.33 20.51
CA LEU A 121 -42.34 45.83 21.76
C LEU A 121 -43.51 45.86 22.76
N PRO A 122 -43.43 45.15 23.90
CA PRO A 122 -44.43 45.30 24.94
C PRO A 122 -44.44 46.76 25.42
N PRO A 123 -45.61 47.31 25.80
CA PRO A 123 -45.67 48.65 26.34
C PRO A 123 -44.78 48.76 27.58
N LEU A 124 -43.97 49.82 27.64
CA LEU A 124 -43.17 50.12 28.82
C LEU A 124 -44.10 50.68 29.89
N ASP A 125 -44.21 49.96 31.01
CA ASP A 125 -44.92 50.43 32.19
C ASP A 125 -43.99 51.37 32.98
N PHE A 126 -44.49 52.56 33.31
CA PHE A 126 -43.79 53.56 34.11
C PHE A 126 -44.57 53.90 35.40
N SER A 127 -45.47 53.01 35.83
CA SER A 127 -46.17 53.13 37.12
C SER A 127 -45.23 53.11 38.31
#